data_AF-A0A6L8H6Y9-F1
#
_entry.id   AF-A0A6L8H6Y9-F1
#
_cell.length_a   1.000
_cell.length_b   1.000
_cell.length_c   1.000
_cell.angle_alpha   90.00
_cell.angle_beta   90.00
_cell.angle_gamma   90.00
#
_symmetry.space_group_name_H-M   'P 1'
#
loop_
_entity.id
_entity.type
_entity.pdbx_description
1 polymer ?
#
loop_
_entity_poly.entity_id
_entity_poly.type
_entity_poly.pdbx_seq_one_letter_code
_entity_poly.pdbx_strand_id
1 'polypeptide(L)'
;MSVVRVTRGYLEKITHQLNGSYDRGWYDACAVMMRKLIETLIIDVFEEQGMASKIQRPTGDFVQLDALVGRVAGQASWNLSRTTKQALSDVKKLGDNSAHGRRFAAHRGDIDGLRVGFRAAVQELIDLGGLGSGH
;
A
#
# COMPACT_ATOMS: atom_id res chain seq x y z
N MET A 1 -4.62 13.74 3.19
CA MET A 1 -4.68 12.71 4.26
C MET A 1 -3.53 12.98 5.24
N SER A 2 -3.65 12.73 6.56
CA SER A 2 -2.52 13.00 7.48
C SER A 2 -1.39 11.99 7.27
N VAL A 3 -0.16 12.47 7.29
CA VAL A 3 1.07 11.70 7.01
C VAL A 3 1.64 11.20 8.34
N VAL A 4 1.74 9.89 8.50
CA VAL A 4 2.65 9.28 9.48
C VAL A 4 4.06 9.62 9.02
N ARG A 5 4.91 10.22 9.87
CA ARG A 5 6.30 10.50 9.51
C ARG A 5 7.05 9.18 9.32
N VAL A 6 7.33 8.82 8.07
CA VAL A 6 8.05 7.60 7.72
C VAL A 6 9.52 7.92 7.55
N THR A 7 10.42 7.09 8.08
CA THR A 7 11.89 7.36 8.14
C THR A 7 12.59 7.25 6.79
N ARG A 8 11.86 6.95 5.71
CA ARG A 8 12.41 6.67 4.39
C ARG A 8 11.94 7.69 3.38
N GLY A 9 12.86 8.49 2.85
CA GLY A 9 12.55 9.61 1.94
C GLY A 9 11.81 9.20 0.65
N TYR A 10 11.86 7.93 0.23
CA TYR A 10 11.04 7.46 -0.89
C TYR A 10 9.55 7.28 -0.52
N LEU A 11 9.23 6.86 0.71
CA LEU A 11 7.85 6.76 1.18
C LEU A 11 7.24 8.16 1.30
N GLU A 12 8.00 9.13 1.80
CA GLU A 12 7.59 10.53 1.81
C GLU A 12 7.27 11.06 0.41
N LYS A 13 8.12 10.76 -0.59
CA LYS A 13 7.88 11.14 -1.99
C LYS A 13 6.61 10.50 -2.56
N ILE A 14 6.39 9.21 -2.29
CA ILE A 14 5.17 8.49 -2.71
C ILE A 14 3.94 9.13 -2.07
N THR A 15 3.97 9.42 -0.77
CA THR A 15 2.87 10.06 -0.06
C THR A 15 2.61 11.48 -0.56
N HIS A 16 3.66 12.24 -0.89
CA HIS A 16 3.52 13.56 -1.49
C HIS A 16 2.83 13.49 -2.87
N GLN A 17 3.24 12.54 -3.73
CA GLN A 17 2.60 12.30 -5.02
C GLN A 17 1.13 11.86 -4.86
N LEU A 18 0.85 10.96 -3.91
CA LEU A 18 -0.50 10.51 -3.58
C LEU A 18 -1.38 11.70 -3.20
N ASN A 19 -0.99 12.49 -2.20
CA ASN A 19 -1.74 13.66 -1.76
C ASN A 19 -1.92 14.67 -2.91
N GLY A 20 -0.85 14.95 -3.66
CA GLY A 20 -0.89 15.89 -4.77
C GLY A 20 -1.82 15.47 -5.91
N SER A 21 -1.97 14.16 -6.16
CA SER A 21 -2.91 13.62 -7.15
C SER A 21 -4.36 13.68 -6.66
N TYR A 22 -4.62 13.44 -5.38
CA TYR A 22 -5.95 13.62 -4.78
C TYR A 22 -6.39 15.08 -4.84
N ASP A 23 -5.54 16.01 -4.39
CA ASP A 23 -5.86 17.44 -4.30
C ASP A 23 -6.16 18.06 -5.67
N ARG A 24 -5.57 17.50 -6.75
CA ARG A 24 -5.79 17.93 -8.13
C ARG A 24 -6.92 17.20 -8.84
N GLY A 25 -7.59 16.26 -8.18
CA GLY A 25 -8.67 15.47 -8.76
C GLY A 25 -8.22 14.41 -9.77
N TRP A 26 -6.93 14.03 -9.76
CA TRP A 26 -6.39 12.97 -10.63
C TRP A 26 -6.57 11.62 -9.95
N TYR A 27 -7.82 11.16 -9.86
CA TYR A 27 -8.15 10.02 -8.98
C TYR A 27 -7.61 8.68 -9.47
N ASP A 28 -7.45 8.45 -10.77
CA ASP A 28 -6.75 7.26 -11.28
C ASP A 28 -5.29 7.25 -10.83
N ALA A 29 -4.60 8.39 -10.98
CA ALA A 29 -3.24 8.55 -10.48
C ALA A 29 -3.19 8.38 -8.95
N CYS A 30 -4.18 8.89 -8.22
CA CYS A 30 -4.29 8.70 -6.78
C CYS A 30 -4.40 7.23 -6.39
N ALA A 31 -5.26 6.46 -7.06
CA ALA A 31 -5.41 5.03 -6.84
C ALA A 31 -4.11 4.27 -7.15
N VAL A 32 -3.41 4.63 -8.23
CA VAL A 32 -2.09 4.06 -8.56
C VAL A 32 -1.05 4.38 -7.50
N MET A 33 -1.06 5.60 -6.94
CA MET A 33 -0.15 5.97 -5.86
C MET A 33 -0.49 5.26 -4.53
N MET A 34 -1.77 5.02 -4.23
CA MET A 34 -2.19 4.19 -3.09
C MET A 34 -1.68 2.74 -3.25
N ARG A 35 -1.83 2.17 -4.45
CA ARG A 35 -1.30 0.85 -4.81
C ARG A 35 0.22 0.78 -4.59
N LYS A 36 0.95 1.77 -5.12
CA LYS A 36 2.42 1.87 -4.98
C LYS A 36 2.85 1.96 -3.52
N LEU A 37 2.17 2.78 -2.70
CA LEU A 37 2.51 2.92 -1.29
C LEU A 37 2.36 1.59 -0.53
N ILE A 38 1.24 0.89 -0.73
CA ILE A 38 0.99 -0.41 -0.08
C ILE A 38 1.98 -1.46 -0.56
N GLU A 39 2.27 -1.52 -1.86
CA GLU A 39 3.26 -2.43 -2.42
C GLU A 39 4.64 -2.23 -1.76
N THR A 40 5.10 -0.98 -1.70
CA THR A 40 6.37 -0.63 -1.07
C THR A 40 6.39 -0.95 0.43
N LEU A 41 5.33 -0.62 1.16
CA LEU A 41 5.26 -0.92 2.60
C LEU A 41 5.26 -2.43 2.88
N ILE A 42 4.57 -3.24 2.08
CA ILE A 42 4.60 -4.70 2.26
C ILE A 42 6.02 -5.22 2.03
N ILE A 43 6.70 -4.77 0.98
CA ILE A 43 8.09 -5.17 0.70
C ILE A 43 8.99 -4.79 1.88
N ASP A 44 8.93 -3.53 2.33
CA ASP A 44 9.72 -3.04 3.46
C ASP A 44 9.47 -3.87 4.73
N VAL A 45 8.22 -4.20 5.04
CA VAL A 45 7.87 -5.07 6.18
C VAL A 45 8.55 -6.44 6.05
N PHE A 46 8.52 -7.08 4.88
CA PHE A 46 9.19 -8.36 4.70
C PHE A 46 10.71 -8.26 4.79
N GLU A 47 11.31 -7.17 4.29
CA GLU A 47 12.75 -6.93 4.38
C GLU A 47 13.20 -6.71 5.83
N GLU A 48 12.55 -5.82 6.57
CA GLU A 48 12.89 -5.52 7.97
C GLU A 48 12.74 -6.73 8.90
N GLN A 49 11.83 -7.63 8.57
CA GLN A 49 11.61 -8.86 9.32
C GLN A 49 12.55 -10.01 8.87
N GLY A 50 13.48 -9.76 7.94
CA GLY A 50 14.41 -10.78 7.42
C GLY A 50 13.71 -11.87 6.59
N MET A 51 12.54 -11.57 6.03
CA MET A 51 11.67 -12.52 5.31
C MET A 51 11.52 -12.20 3.81
N ALA A 52 12.39 -11.37 3.22
CA ALA A 52 12.34 -10.97 1.81
C ALA A 52 12.26 -12.18 0.84
N SER A 53 12.94 -13.29 1.15
CA SER A 53 12.90 -14.50 0.33
C SER A 53 11.49 -15.12 0.18
N LYS A 54 10.56 -14.84 1.10
CA LYS A 54 9.16 -15.30 1.01
C LYS A 54 8.34 -14.58 -0.06
N ILE A 55 8.83 -13.43 -0.54
CA ILE A 55 8.17 -12.59 -1.53
C ILE A 55 9.01 -12.38 -2.81
N GLN A 56 10.12 -13.10 -2.95
CA GLN A 56 10.95 -13.07 -4.15
C GLN A 56 10.65 -14.26 -5.07
N ARG A 57 10.81 -14.03 -6.36
CA ARG A 57 10.86 -15.06 -7.40
C ARG A 57 12.26 -15.67 -7.42
N PRO A 58 12.44 -16.85 -8.05
CA PRO A 58 13.77 -17.42 -8.26
C PRO A 58 14.74 -16.49 -9.03
N THR A 59 14.21 -15.52 -9.79
CA THR A 59 15.01 -14.52 -10.52
C THR A 59 15.56 -13.41 -9.62
N GLY A 60 15.14 -13.33 -8.35
CA GLY A 60 15.50 -12.27 -7.42
C GLY A 60 14.50 -11.11 -7.37
N ASP A 61 13.60 -11.00 -8.35
CA ASP A 61 12.56 -9.96 -8.37
C ASP A 61 11.45 -10.24 -7.37
N PHE A 62 10.86 -9.19 -6.80
CA PHE A 62 9.67 -9.32 -5.96
C PHE A 62 8.45 -9.79 -6.77
N VAL A 63 7.57 -10.56 -6.10
CA VAL A 63 6.29 -10.96 -6.68
C VAL A 63 5.35 -9.76 -6.85
N GLN A 64 4.36 -9.89 -7.74
CA GLN A 64 3.39 -8.83 -8.01
C GLN A 64 2.49 -8.57 -6.79
N LEU A 65 1.89 -7.38 -6.73
CA LEU A 65 1.08 -6.93 -5.59
C LEU A 65 0.01 -7.95 -5.14
N ASP A 66 -0.65 -8.64 -6.07
CA ASP A 66 -1.64 -9.67 -5.73
C ASP A 66 -1.05 -10.76 -4.80
N ALA A 67 0.13 -11.25 -5.15
CA ALA A 67 0.85 -12.21 -4.33
C ALA A 67 1.37 -11.58 -3.03
N LEU A 68 1.85 -10.33 -3.06
CA LEU A 68 2.28 -9.62 -1.84
C LEU A 68 1.14 -9.50 -0.82
N VAL A 69 -0.06 -9.11 -1.25
CA VAL A 69 -1.27 -9.02 -0.41
C VAL A 69 -1.60 -10.39 0.19
N GLY A 70 -1.57 -11.45 -0.61
CA GLY A 70 -1.79 -12.82 -0.11
C GLY A 70 -0.74 -13.24 0.93
N ARG A 71 0.53 -12.94 0.70
CA ARG A 71 1.64 -13.30 1.59
C ARG A 71 1.60 -12.55 2.91
N VAL A 72 1.32 -11.25 2.90
CA VAL A 72 1.24 -10.44 4.13
C VAL A 72 0.01 -10.80 4.95
N ALA A 73 -1.16 -10.99 4.31
CA ALA A 73 -2.41 -11.33 5.01
C ALA A 73 -2.43 -12.75 5.59
N GLY A 74 -1.68 -13.66 4.96
CA GLY A 74 -1.51 -15.06 5.36
C GLY A 74 -0.30 -15.34 6.25
N GLN A 75 0.50 -14.32 6.60
CA GLN A 75 1.63 -14.53 7.50
C GLN A 75 1.13 -14.75 8.93
N ALA A 76 1.23 -15.98 9.42
CA ALA A 76 0.69 -16.38 10.73
C ALA A 76 1.29 -15.59 11.91
N SER A 77 2.55 -15.15 11.79
CA SER A 77 3.21 -14.33 12.82
C SER A 77 2.71 -12.88 12.87
N TRP A 78 1.97 -12.43 11.85
CA TRP A 78 1.51 -11.04 11.74
C TRP A 78 -0.02 -11.00 11.84
N ASN A 79 -0.51 -10.55 12.99
CA ASN A 79 -1.94 -10.51 13.31
C ASN A 79 -2.63 -9.28 12.70
N LEU A 80 -2.56 -9.15 11.36
CA LEU A 80 -3.18 -8.01 10.68
C LEU A 80 -4.69 -7.97 10.95
N SER A 81 -5.19 -6.77 11.26
CA SER A 81 -6.60 -6.53 11.47
C SER A 81 -7.44 -6.88 10.24
N ARG A 82 -8.70 -7.29 10.47
CA ARG A 82 -9.64 -7.57 9.38
C ARG A 82 -9.82 -6.36 8.44
N THR A 83 -9.84 -5.17 9.03
CA THR A 83 -9.92 -3.89 8.30
C THR A 83 -8.75 -3.72 7.34
N THR A 84 -7.52 -3.97 7.81
CA THR A 84 -6.32 -3.88 6.97
C THR A 84 -6.36 -4.92 5.86
N LYS A 85 -6.67 -6.18 6.17
CA LYS A 85 -6.78 -7.24 5.14
C LYS A 85 -7.77 -6.88 4.04
N GLN A 86 -8.93 -6.31 4.40
CA GLN A 86 -9.91 -5.83 3.43
C GLN A 86 -9.38 -4.65 2.61
N ALA A 87 -8.80 -3.65 3.27
CA ALA A 87 -8.25 -2.47 2.61
C ALA A 87 -7.15 -2.80 1.61
N LEU A 88 -6.26 -3.76 1.92
CA LEU A 88 -5.23 -4.23 0.99
C LEU A 88 -5.84 -4.76 -0.33
N SER A 89 -6.90 -5.57 -0.21
CA SER A 89 -7.63 -6.10 -1.37
C SER A 89 -8.34 -5.00 -2.17
N ASP A 90 -9.00 -4.07 -1.47
CA ASP A 90 -9.75 -2.99 -2.11
C ASP A 90 -8.84 -2.00 -2.84
N VAL A 91 -7.71 -1.63 -2.24
CA VAL A 91 -6.70 -0.75 -2.86
C VAL A 91 -6.09 -1.41 -4.08
N LYS A 92 -5.78 -2.71 -4.00
CA LYS A 92 -5.29 -3.49 -5.13
C LYS A 92 -6.31 -3.46 -6.28
N LYS A 93 -7.58 -3.73 -5.99
CA LYS A 93 -8.66 -3.71 -6.99
C LYS A 93 -8.83 -2.34 -7.65
N LEU A 94 -8.92 -1.27 -6.86
CA LEU A 94 -9.09 0.08 -7.39
C LEU A 94 -7.85 0.53 -8.19
N GLY A 95 -6.65 0.24 -7.69
CA GLY A 95 -5.39 0.55 -8.35
C GLY A 95 -5.23 -0.17 -9.69
N ASP A 96 -5.54 -1.47 -9.76
CA ASP A 96 -5.46 -2.25 -11.00
C ASP A 96 -6.47 -1.75 -12.04
N ASN A 97 -7.71 -1.43 -11.62
CA ASN A 97 -8.70 -0.82 -12.50
C ASN A 97 -8.24 0.54 -13.03
N SER A 98 -7.66 1.37 -12.18
CA SER A 98 -7.16 2.70 -12.55
C SER A 98 -5.93 2.64 -13.47
N ALA A 99 -5.09 1.62 -13.31
CA ALA A 99 -3.87 1.45 -14.12
C ALA A 99 -4.13 0.81 -15.48
N HIS A 100 -5.09 -0.11 -15.56
CA HIS A 100 -5.25 -1.01 -16.72
C HIS A 100 -6.66 -0.99 -17.33
N GLY A 101 -7.65 -0.49 -16.61
CA GLY A 101 -9.04 -0.44 -17.07
C GLY A 101 -9.25 0.63 -18.14
N ARG A 102 -9.21 0.24 -19.41
CA ARG A 102 -9.38 1.16 -20.57
C ARG A 102 -10.63 2.05 -20.50
N ARG A 103 -11.70 1.57 -19.86
CA ARG A 103 -13.00 2.29 -19.71
C ARG A 103 -13.30 2.67 -18.27
N PHE A 104 -12.35 2.46 -17.36
CA PHE A 104 -12.48 2.84 -15.97
C PHE A 104 -11.82 4.20 -15.79
N ALA A 105 -12.48 5.06 -15.02
CA ALA A 105 -11.91 6.29 -14.50
C ALA A 105 -12.37 6.39 -13.05
N ALA A 106 -11.43 6.45 -12.12
CA ALA A 106 -11.73 6.64 -10.72
C ALA A 106 -12.31 8.04 -10.51
N HIS A 107 -13.22 8.14 -9.54
CA HIS A 107 -13.78 9.40 -9.09
C HIS A 107 -13.45 9.61 -7.61
N ARG A 108 -13.73 10.81 -7.11
CA ARG A 108 -13.47 11.17 -5.71
C ARG A 108 -14.08 10.17 -4.71
N GLY A 109 -15.31 9.73 -4.98
CA GLY A 109 -16.03 8.79 -4.12
C GLY A 109 -15.34 7.44 -3.98
N ASP A 110 -14.67 6.97 -5.04
CA ASP A 110 -13.91 5.71 -5.00
C ASP A 110 -12.72 5.82 -4.04
N ILE A 111 -12.00 6.96 -4.08
CA ILE A 111 -10.85 7.21 -3.19
C ILE A 111 -11.32 7.47 -1.74
N ASP A 112 -12.35 8.29 -1.57
CA ASP A 112 -12.88 8.63 -0.26
C ASP A 112 -13.46 7.41 0.46
N GLY A 113 -14.09 6.50 -0.27
CA GLY A 113 -14.59 5.23 0.25
C GLY A 113 -13.50 4.34 0.86
N LEU A 114 -12.28 4.40 0.32
CA LEU A 114 -11.14 3.61 0.83
C LEU A 114 -10.33 4.31 1.92
N ARG A 115 -10.55 5.61 2.16
CA ARG A 115 -9.68 6.45 2.99
C ARG A 115 -9.43 5.91 4.40
N VAL A 116 -10.47 5.40 5.06
CA VAL A 116 -10.35 4.89 6.44
C VAL A 116 -9.57 3.59 6.47
N GLY A 117 -9.94 2.62 5.63
CA GLY A 117 -9.25 1.33 5.53
C GLY A 117 -7.80 1.50 5.08
N PHE A 118 -7.56 2.35 4.08
CA PHE A 118 -6.21 2.65 3.59
C PHE A 118 -5.32 3.23 4.69
N ARG A 119 -5.82 4.19 5.48
CA ARG A 119 -5.06 4.75 6.61
C ARG A 119 -4.72 3.68 7.64
N ALA A 120 -5.69 2.83 8.00
CA ALA A 120 -5.46 1.74 8.95
C ALA A 120 -4.38 0.78 8.44
N ALA A 121 -4.46 0.38 7.17
CA ALA A 121 -3.47 -0.49 6.55
C ALA A 121 -2.07 0.13 6.53
N VAL A 122 -1.94 1.41 6.14
CA VAL A 122 -0.65 2.11 6.14
C VAL A 122 -0.05 2.17 7.55
N GLN A 123 -0.85 2.55 8.55
CA GLN A 123 -0.37 2.64 9.93
C GLN A 123 0.09 1.28 10.45
N GLU A 124 -0.73 0.25 10.27
CA GLU A 124 -0.43 -1.09 10.76
C GLU A 124 0.80 -1.70 10.08
N LEU A 125 1.01 -1.45 8.78
CA LEU A 125 2.22 -1.86 8.08
C LEU A 125 3.46 -1.09 8.56
N ILE A 126 3.35 0.22 8.81
CA ILE A 126 4.45 1.02 9.36
C ILE A 126 4.85 0.49 10.74
N ASP A 127 3.88 0.22 11.61
CA ASP A 127 4.13 -0.29 12.95
C ASP A 127 4.74 -1.69 12.91
N LEU A 128 4.22 -2.56 12.03
CA LEU A 128 4.71 -3.93 11.85
C LEU A 128 6.16 -3.96 11.32
N GLY A 129 6.52 -3.05 10.43
CA GLY A 129 7.86 -2.97 9.86
C GLY A 129 8.83 -2.13 10.68
N GLY A 130 8.41 -1.50 11.79
CA GLY A 130 9.24 -0.55 12.52
C GLY A 130 9.68 0.65 11.67
N LEU A 131 8.86 1.05 10.68
CA LEU A 131 9.21 2.06 9.67
C LEU A 131 8.93 3.50 10.13
N GLY A 132 8.28 3.65 11.28
CA GLY A 132 7.99 4.95 11.88
C GLY A 132 9.28 5.62 12.39
N SER A 133 9.23 6.94 12.56
CA SER A 133 10.30 7.62 13.30
C SER A 133 10.23 7.12 14.74
N GLY A 134 11.27 6.44 15.20
CA GLY A 134 11.45 6.13 16.62
C GLY A 134 11.28 7.41 17.44
N HIS A 135 10.68 7.26 18.62
CA HIS A 135 10.65 8.31 19.63
C HIS A 135 12.08 8.76 19.97
#